data_AF-A0A6J4P120-F1
#
_entry.id   AF-A0A6J4P120-F1
#
_cell.length_a   1.000
_cell.length_b   1.000
_cell.length_c   1.000
_cell.angle_alpha   90.00
_cell.angle_beta   90.00
_cell.angle_gamma   90.00
#
_symmetry.space_group_name_H-M   'P 1'
#
loop_
_entity.id
_entity.type
_entity.pdbx_description
1 polymer ?
#
loop_
_entity_poly.entity_id
_entity_poly.type
_entity_poly.pdbx_seq_one_letter_code
_entity_poly.pdbx_strand_id
1 'polypeptide(L)' 'AVAAHPDLVTWQPAHVTVETGSDRTRGTAVADLLGDAHPPAANCRIGVAVDVAGFRRHLLDRVATLP' A
#
# COMPACT_ATOMS: atom_id res chain seq x y z
N ALA A 1 7.27 9.35 2.91
CA ALA A 1 7.21 9.45 1.44
C ALA A 1 5.76 9.40 0.94
N VAL A 2 5.06 8.28 1.05
CA VAL A 2 3.71 8.09 0.47
C VAL A 2 2.67 9.12 0.96
N ALA A 3 2.71 9.52 2.23
CA ALA A 3 1.82 10.56 2.75
C ALA A 3 2.02 11.95 2.12
N ALA A 4 3.25 12.27 1.67
CA ALA A 4 3.59 13.56 1.06
C ALA A 4 3.58 13.51 -0.48
N HIS A 5 3.88 12.34 -1.05
CA HIS A 5 3.96 12.10 -2.48
C HIS A 5 3.26 10.78 -2.82
N PRO A 6 1.91 10.75 -2.80
CA PRO A 6 1.14 9.54 -3.09
C PRO A 6 1.32 9.04 -4.53
N ASP A 7 1.75 9.94 -5.44
CA ASP A 7 1.97 9.64 -6.87
C ASP A 7 3.19 8.74 -7.12
N LEU A 8 4.04 8.54 -6.10
CA LEU A 8 5.17 7.59 -6.17
C LEU A 8 4.72 6.13 -6.11
N VAL A 9 3.44 5.86 -5.85
CA VAL A 9 2.89 4.51 -5.66
C VAL A 9 1.79 4.26 -6.69
N THR A 10 1.82 3.10 -7.33
CA THR A 10 0.67 2.59 -8.08
C THR A 10 -0.31 1.99 -7.08
N TRP A 11 -1.53 2.52 -7.09
CA TRP A 11 -2.60 2.13 -6.17
C TRP A 11 -3.61 1.22 -6.83
N GLN A 12 -4.10 0.23 -6.08
CA GLN A 12 -5.21 -0.64 -6.49
C GLN A 12 -6.30 -0.62 -5.42
N PRO A 13 -7.59 -0.52 -5.76
CA PRO A 13 -8.68 -0.69 -4.81
C PRO A 13 -8.71 -2.13 -4.29
N ALA A 14 -8.97 -2.30 -2.99
CA ALA A 14 -9.09 -3.61 -2.36
C ALA A 14 -10.08 -3.55 -1.19
N HIS A 15 -10.60 -4.72 -0.82
CA HIS A 15 -11.21 -4.91 0.49
C HIS A 15 -10.20 -5.59 1.41
N VAL A 16 -9.76 -4.90 2.46
CA VAL A 16 -8.77 -5.42 3.40
C VAL A 16 -9.40 -5.70 4.76
N THR A 17 -9.15 -6.89 5.28
CA THR A 17 -9.45 -7.27 6.66
C THR A 17 -8.16 -7.67 7.39
N VAL A 18 -8.17 -7.62 8.71
CA VAL A 18 -7.05 -8.08 9.53
C VAL A 18 -7.46 -9.35 10.26
N GLU A 19 -6.71 -10.42 10.06
CA GLU A 19 -6.91 -11.68 10.78
C GLU A 19 -6.47 -11.52 12.24
N THR A 20 -7.37 -11.81 13.18
CA THR A 20 -7.13 -11.60 14.63
C THR A 20 -7.28 -12.86 15.49
N GLY A 21 -7.97 -13.90 15.01
CA GLY A 21 -8.31 -15.09 15.78
C GLY A 21 -7.45 -16.33 15.48
N SER A 22 -6.86 -16.42 14.29
CA SER A 22 -6.04 -17.55 13.86
C SER A 22 -4.76 -17.72 14.70
N ASP A 23 -4.30 -18.94 14.90
CA ASP A 23 -2.99 -19.23 15.52
C ASP A 23 -1.82 -19.06 14.56
N ARG A 24 -2.07 -19.19 13.24
CA ARG A 24 -1.01 -19.21 12.21
C ARG A 24 -0.88 -17.91 11.44
N THR A 25 -1.95 -17.15 11.35
CA THR A 25 -2.05 -15.98 10.44
C THR A 25 -2.50 -14.71 11.15
N ARG A 26 -2.54 -14.70 12.49
CA ARG A 26 -2.84 -13.50 13.28
C ARG A 26 -1.95 -12.33 12.87
N GLY A 27 -2.57 -11.17 12.65
CA GLY A 27 -1.90 -9.94 12.22
C GLY A 27 -1.74 -9.81 10.70
N THR A 28 -2.14 -10.83 9.92
CA THR A 28 -2.11 -10.73 8.45
C THR A 28 -3.20 -9.79 7.96
N ALA A 29 -2.84 -8.83 7.13
CA ALA A 29 -3.79 -8.07 6.32
C ALA A 29 -4.18 -8.90 5.09
N VAL A 30 -5.40 -9.40 5.05
CA VAL A 30 -5.94 -10.15 3.91
C VAL A 30 -6.54 -9.15 2.93
N ALA A 31 -5.96 -9.04 1.74
CA ALA A 31 -6.42 -8.13 0.70
C ALA A 31 -7.17 -8.90 -0.39
N ASP A 32 -8.48 -8.69 -0.48
CA ASP A 32 -9.30 -9.11 -1.61
C ASP A 32 -9.09 -8.11 -2.76
N LEU A 33 -8.55 -8.61 -3.88
CA LEU A 33 -8.26 -7.83 -5.08
C LEU A 33 -9.47 -7.67 -6.02
N LEU A 34 -10.67 -8.06 -5.56
CA LEU A 34 -11.96 -7.87 -6.20
C LEU A 34 -12.10 -8.61 -7.54
N GLY A 35 -11.41 -9.76 -7.66
CA GLY A 35 -11.40 -10.58 -8.88
C GLY A 35 -12.60 -11.51 -9.04
N ASP A 36 -13.36 -11.75 -7.97
CA ASP A 36 -14.53 -12.63 -7.98
C ASP A 36 -15.75 -11.97 -8.65
N ALA A 37 -16.75 -12.78 -9.02
CA ALA A 37 -17.97 -12.30 -9.69
C ALA A 37 -18.83 -11.36 -8.82
N HIS A 38 -18.76 -11.50 -7.50
CA HIS A 38 -19.50 -10.69 -6.53
C HIS A 38 -18.58 -10.31 -5.35
N PRO A 39 -17.60 -9.43 -5.57
CA PRO A 39 -16.61 -9.12 -4.55
C PRO A 39 -17.21 -8.18 -3.49
N PRO A 40 -16.65 -8.12 -2.27
CA PRO A 40 -17.02 -7.13 -1.28
C PRO A 40 -16.72 -5.70 -1.79
N ALA A 41 -17.36 -4.70 -1.19
CA ALA A 41 -17.06 -3.30 -1.52
C ALA A 41 -15.64 -2.94 -1.07
N ALA A 42 -14.88 -2.25 -1.92
CA ALA A 42 -13.55 -1.76 -1.56
C ALA A 42 -13.62 -0.84 -0.33
N ASN A 43 -12.71 -1.03 0.63
CA ASN A 43 -12.63 -0.20 1.84
C ASN A 43 -11.34 0.63 1.91
N CYS A 44 -10.37 0.36 1.04
CA CYS A 44 -9.11 1.10 0.96
C CYS A 44 -8.44 0.94 -0.41
N ARG A 45 -7.26 1.54 -0.54
CA ARG A 45 -6.33 1.33 -1.66
C ARG A 45 -5.04 0.73 -1.12
N ILE A 46 -4.50 -0.26 -1.82
CA ILE A 46 -3.20 -0.87 -1.52
C ILE A 46 -2.16 -0.43 -2.54
N GLY A 47 -0.91 -0.28 -2.10
CA GLY A 47 0.21 -0.01 -3.01
C GLY A 47 0.68 -1.32 -3.64
N VAL A 48 0.68 -1.40 -4.97
CA VAL A 48 1.08 -2.61 -5.73
C VAL A 48 2.40 -2.44 -6.47
N ALA A 49 2.82 -1.21 -6.71
CA ALA A 49 4.13 -0.88 -7.26
C ALA A 49 4.60 0.49 -6.75
N VAL A 50 5.89 0.78 -6.90
CA VAL A 50 6.51 2.04 -6.52
C VAL A 50 7.39 2.55 -7.66
N ASP A 51 7.33 3.85 -7.95
CA ASP A 51 8.34 4.51 -8.77
C ASP A 51 9.66 4.59 -7.98
N VAL A 52 10.50 3.58 -8.16
CA VAL A 52 11.79 3.45 -7.46
C VAL A 52 12.71 4.62 -7.78
N ALA A 53 12.73 5.09 -9.04
CA ALA A 53 13.62 6.17 -9.46
C ALA A 53 13.16 7.51 -8.87
N GLY A 54 11.87 7.80 -8.95
CA GLY A 54 11.27 8.98 -8.33
C GLY A 54 11.43 9.00 -6.81
N PHE A 55 11.20 7.86 -6.14
CA PHE A 55 11.40 7.75 -4.70
C PHE A 55 12.86 7.99 -4.29
N ARG A 56 13.82 7.37 -4.99
CA ARG A 56 15.25 7.56 -4.70
C ARG A 56 15.68 9.01 -4.84
N ARG A 57 15.26 9.69 -5.91
CA ARG A 57 15.52 11.12 -6.10
C ARG A 57 14.96 11.93 -4.94
N HIS A 58 13.67 11.74 -4.62
CA HIS A 58 13.02 12.43 -3.50
C HIS A 58 13.75 12.22 -2.16
N LEU A 59 14.16 10.98 -1.86
CA LEU A 59 14.89 10.67 -0.64
C LEU A 59 16.23 11.42 -0.58
N LEU A 60 17.01 11.39 -1.65
CA LEU A 60 18.33 12.04 -1.71
C LEU A 60 18.21 13.56 -1.58
N ASP A 61 17.24 14.17 -2.27
CA ASP A 61 16.96 15.62 -2.16
C ASP A 61 16.60 16.00 -0.71
N ARG A 62 15.84 15.14 -0.02
CA ARG A 62 15.50 15.36 1.39
C ARG A 62 16.70 15.22 2.31
N VAL A 63 17.55 14.21 2.12
CA VAL A 63 18.76 14.02 2.93
C VAL A 63 19.74 15.18 2.73
N ALA A 64 19.93 15.64 1.49
CA ALA A 64 20.83 16.76 1.18
C ALA A 64 20.40 18.10 1.80
N THR A 65 19.14 18.20 2.24
CA THR A 65 18.56 19.40 2.87
C THR A 65 18.36 19.25 4.37
N LEU A 66 18.85 18.14 4.97
CA LEU A 66 18.89 18.01 6.43
C LEU A 66 20.07 18.81 6.99
N PRO A 67 19.87 19.55 8.09
CA PRO A 67 20.94 20.28 8.78
C PRO A 67 21.97 19.35 9.44
#